data_AF-A0A2U3B3V8-F1
#
_entry.id   AF-A0A2U3B3V8-F1
#
_cell.length_a   1.000
_cell.length_b   1.000
_cell.length_c   1.000
_cell.angle_alpha   90.00
_cell.angle_beta   90.00
_cell.angle_gamma   90.00
#
_symmetry.space_group_name_H-M   'P 1'
#
loop_
_entity.id
_entity.type
_entity.pdbx_description
1 polymer ?
#
loop_
_entity_poly.entity_id
_entity_poly.type
_entity_poly.pdbx_seq_one_letter_code
_entity_poly.pdbx_strand_id
1 'polypeptide(L)'
;MAQDIRELFKNDNKQATDKMSEGHEARFLNKLEAEFSERKKPTGSWMRIAASVVVVLGLSFGAYTFFNKPATIQVVETQTDTENITDNTPTKSLGDISPDLKKVEDYYLANINLELSKVKMTPENKELIDGYINQLETLNKEYKQISIELTRSGPNELTVNALITNLKFRLNLMYRLKEQLQTLQTRDSINKRTNV
;
A
#
# COMPACT_ATOMS: atom_id res chain seq x y z
N MET A 1 12.30 -47.17 27.33
CA MET A 1 11.93 -46.39 28.54
C MET A 1 12.32 -44.95 28.26
N ALA A 2 11.36 -44.02 28.23
CA ALA A 2 11.65 -42.61 28.00
C ALA A 2 12.18 -42.00 29.31
N GLN A 3 13.38 -41.42 29.28
CA GLN A 3 13.94 -40.71 30.42
C GLN A 3 13.25 -39.34 30.53
N ASP A 4 12.72 -39.01 31.72
CA ASP A 4 12.09 -37.73 31.98
C ASP A 4 13.15 -36.62 32.03
N ILE A 5 13.01 -35.63 31.15
CA ILE A 5 13.87 -34.44 31.09
C ILE A 5 13.97 -33.72 32.45
N ARG A 6 12.92 -33.76 33.28
CA ARG A 6 12.93 -33.14 34.62
C ARG A 6 13.86 -33.88 35.58
N GLU A 7 14.01 -35.19 35.43
CA GLU A 7 14.96 -35.97 36.23
C GLU A 7 16.40 -35.75 35.78
N LEU A 8 16.63 -35.57 34.47
CA LEU A 8 17.94 -35.20 33.93
C LEU A 8 18.42 -33.87 34.53
N PHE A 9 17.59 -32.83 34.53
CA PHE A 9 17.96 -31.53 35.11
C PHE A 9 18.17 -31.54 36.63
N LYS A 10 17.44 -32.39 37.37
CA LYS A 10 17.64 -32.54 38.83
C LYS A 10 19.00 -33.18 39.16
N ASN A 11 19.47 -34.09 38.32
CA ASN A 11 20.78 -34.74 38.46
C ASN A 11 21.91 -33.86 37.93
N ASP A 12 21.66 -33.03 36.92
CA ASP A 12 22.62 -32.13 36.28
C ASP A 12 23.00 -30.92 37.17
N ASN A 13 22.10 -30.49 38.05
CA ASN A 13 22.39 -29.46 39.06
C ASN A 13 23.52 -29.86 40.04
N LYS A 14 23.90 -31.15 40.08
CA LYS A 14 25.08 -31.63 40.83
C LYS A 14 26.39 -31.54 40.03
N GLN A 15 26.31 -31.43 38.69
CA GLN A 15 27.46 -31.25 37.79
C GLN A 15 27.76 -29.77 37.50
N ALA A 16 26.79 -28.87 37.70
CA ALA A 16 26.95 -27.42 37.54
C ALA A 16 28.01 -26.77 38.47
N THR A 17 28.59 -27.52 39.40
CA THR A 17 29.70 -27.07 40.26
C THR A 17 31.09 -27.33 39.65
N ASP A 18 31.18 -28.01 38.50
CA ASP A 18 32.46 -28.27 37.85
C ASP A 18 32.96 -26.99 37.16
N LYS A 19 34.01 -26.39 37.73
CA LYS A 19 34.61 -25.17 37.17
C LYS A 19 35.29 -25.52 35.86
N MET A 20 35.04 -24.71 34.84
CA MET A 20 35.72 -24.86 33.54
C MET A 20 37.24 -24.88 33.73
N SER A 21 37.93 -25.75 32.98
CA SER A 21 39.39 -25.85 32.98
C SER A 21 40.05 -24.50 32.72
N GLU A 22 41.11 -24.19 33.47
CA GLU A 22 41.88 -22.96 33.32
C GLU A 22 42.33 -22.76 31.85
N GLY A 23 42.20 -21.53 31.35
CA GLY A 23 42.55 -21.17 29.97
C GLY A 23 41.47 -21.48 28.91
N HIS A 24 40.29 -21.99 29.29
CA HIS A 24 39.18 -22.16 28.34
C HIS A 24 38.75 -20.84 27.68
N GLU A 25 38.65 -19.76 28.45
CA GLU A 25 38.30 -18.43 27.95
C GLU A 25 39.29 -17.93 26.89
N ALA A 26 40.59 -18.07 27.16
CA ALA A 26 41.64 -17.69 26.21
C ALA A 26 41.57 -18.52 24.91
N ARG A 27 41.27 -19.82 24.99
CA ARG A 27 41.06 -20.66 23.80
C ARG A 27 39.80 -20.26 23.02
N PHE A 28 38.74 -19.87 23.73
CA PHE A 28 37.50 -19.39 23.12
C PHE A 28 37.73 -18.07 22.38
N LEU A 29 38.37 -17.09 23.02
CA LEU A 29 38.69 -15.80 22.42
C LEU A 29 39.59 -15.93 21.19
N ASN A 30 40.62 -16.79 21.24
CA ASN A 30 41.46 -17.06 20.07
C ASN A 30 40.69 -17.68 18.90
N LYS A 31 39.76 -18.62 19.17
CA LYS A 31 38.87 -19.17 18.13
C LYS A 31 37.89 -18.13 17.59
N LEU A 32 37.37 -17.26 18.46
CA LEU A 32 36.46 -16.19 18.10
C LEU A 32 37.15 -15.21 17.14
N GLU A 33 38.33 -14.73 17.50
CA GLU A 33 39.10 -13.79 16.70
C GLU A 33 39.55 -14.39 15.35
N ALA A 34 39.88 -15.69 15.32
CA ALA A 34 40.17 -16.39 14.07
C ALA A 34 38.96 -16.44 13.11
N GLU A 35 37.73 -16.62 13.63
CA GLU A 35 36.50 -16.63 12.84
C GLU A 35 36.06 -15.23 12.40
N PHE A 36 36.41 -14.19 13.16
CA PHE A 36 36.12 -12.78 12.85
C PHE A 36 37.27 -12.04 12.14
N SER A 37 38.23 -12.76 11.55
CA SER A 37 39.28 -12.14 10.74
C SER A 37 38.66 -11.34 9.59
N GLU A 38 39.06 -10.07 9.49
CA GLU A 38 38.41 -9.06 8.64
C GLU A 38 38.25 -9.53 7.19
N ARG A 39 37.00 -9.52 6.71
CA ARG A 39 36.74 -9.70 5.28
C ARG A 39 37.49 -8.62 4.51
N LYS A 40 38.41 -9.02 3.63
CA LYS A 40 39.14 -8.11 2.75
C LYS A 40 38.16 -7.16 2.07
N LYS A 41 38.37 -5.85 2.23
CA LYS A 41 37.57 -4.82 1.58
C LYS A 41 37.55 -5.07 0.07
N PRO A 42 36.39 -5.07 -0.60
CA PRO A 42 36.34 -5.21 -2.04
C PRO A 42 36.96 -3.97 -2.67
N THR A 43 38.19 -4.07 -3.13
CA THR A 43 38.82 -3.01 -3.91
C THR A 43 38.20 -3.01 -5.32
N GLY A 44 37.76 -1.85 -5.78
CA GLY A 44 37.35 -1.60 -7.17
C GLY A 44 35.94 -2.02 -7.61
N SER A 45 35.19 -2.87 -6.87
CA SER A 45 33.85 -3.30 -7.29
C SER A 45 32.70 -2.39 -6.84
N TRP A 46 32.87 -1.55 -5.80
CA TRP A 46 31.83 -0.60 -5.41
C TRP A 46 31.54 0.42 -6.53
N MET A 47 32.57 0.85 -7.28
CA MET A 47 32.37 1.73 -8.44
C MET A 47 31.44 1.12 -9.51
N ARG A 48 31.52 -0.21 -9.72
CA ARG A 48 30.67 -0.92 -10.69
C ARG A 48 29.22 -1.01 -10.21
N ILE A 49 29.02 -1.22 -8.90
CA ILE A 49 27.69 -1.24 -8.28
C ILE A 49 27.07 0.16 -8.29
N ALA A 50 27.85 1.20 -7.97
CA ALA A 50 27.38 2.58 -8.03
C ALA A 50 27.01 2.97 -9.46
N ALA A 51 27.81 2.58 -10.46
CA ALA A 51 27.53 2.85 -11.87
C ALA A 51 26.21 2.20 -12.34
N SER A 52 25.92 0.95 -11.96
CA SER A 52 24.66 0.30 -12.36
C SER A 52 23.44 0.97 -11.71
N VAL A 53 23.55 1.37 -10.44
CA VAL A 53 22.47 2.10 -9.75
C VAL A 53 22.20 3.45 -10.41
N VAL A 54 23.26 4.20 -10.76
CA VAL A 54 23.12 5.49 -11.46
C VAL A 54 22.49 5.32 -12.84
N VAL A 55 22.83 4.27 -13.60
CA VAL A 55 22.21 3.98 -14.90
C VAL A 55 20.73 3.65 -14.74
N VAL A 56 20.37 2.79 -13.78
CA VAL A 56 18.96 2.41 -13.56
C VAL A 56 18.13 3.60 -13.09
N LEU A 57 18.65 4.41 -12.16
CA LEU A 57 17.98 5.62 -11.69
C LEU A 57 17.89 6.67 -12.80
N GLY A 58 18.94 6.84 -13.61
CA GLY A 58 18.96 7.75 -14.74
C GLY A 58 17.96 7.36 -15.82
N LEU A 59 17.87 6.08 -16.18
CA LEU A 59 16.88 5.57 -17.13
C LEU A 59 15.47 5.63 -16.57
N SER A 60 15.26 5.32 -15.29
CA SER A 60 13.95 5.39 -14.65
C SER A 60 13.46 6.83 -14.55
N PHE A 61 14.34 7.76 -14.16
CA PHE A 61 14.03 9.19 -14.10
C PHE A 61 13.86 9.77 -15.52
N GLY A 62 14.69 9.37 -16.48
CA GLY A 62 14.56 9.73 -17.88
C GLY A 62 13.23 9.26 -18.48
N ALA A 63 12.86 8.00 -18.26
CA ALA A 63 11.56 7.46 -18.65
C ALA A 63 10.42 8.22 -17.97
N TYR A 64 10.49 8.43 -16.66
CA TYR A 64 9.47 9.17 -15.91
C TYR A 64 9.28 10.59 -16.45
N THR A 65 10.37 11.34 -16.67
CA THR A 65 10.30 12.68 -17.26
C THR A 65 9.91 12.68 -18.74
N PHE A 66 10.16 11.60 -19.48
CA PHE A 66 9.72 11.46 -20.87
C PHE A 66 8.23 11.16 -20.97
N PHE A 67 7.72 10.23 -20.15
CA PHE A 67 6.32 9.83 -20.12
C PHE A 67 5.41 10.85 -19.40
N ASN A 68 5.96 11.69 -18.51
CA ASN A 68 5.21 12.74 -17.80
C ASN A 68 5.31 14.13 -18.44
N LYS A 69 5.85 14.26 -19.66
CA LYS A 69 5.71 15.51 -20.42
C LYS A 69 4.30 15.59 -21.01
N PRO A 70 3.52 16.66 -20.76
CA PRO A 70 2.36 16.92 -21.60
C PRO A 70 2.87 17.17 -23.02
N ALA A 71 2.46 16.33 -23.96
CA ALA A 71 2.88 16.43 -25.35
C ALA A 71 2.44 17.79 -25.93
N THR A 72 3.40 18.69 -26.20
CA THR A 72 3.19 19.74 -27.20
C THR A 72 3.27 19.07 -28.56
N ILE A 73 2.12 18.83 -29.17
CA ILE A 73 1.96 18.16 -30.45
C ILE A 73 2.54 19.07 -31.56
N GLN A 74 3.61 18.63 -32.22
CA GLN A 74 3.94 19.08 -33.57
C GLN A 74 3.32 18.09 -34.56
N VAL A 75 2.58 18.66 -35.50
CA VAL A 75 1.68 17.98 -36.43
C VAL A 75 2.45 17.15 -37.45
N VAL A 76 2.18 15.85 -37.49
CA VAL A 76 2.25 15.03 -38.70
C VAL A 76 0.97 14.19 -38.74
N GLU A 77 0.24 14.32 -39.84
CA GLU A 77 -1.07 13.72 -40.08
C GLU A 77 -1.04 12.19 -39.97
N THR A 78 -1.81 11.65 -39.03
CA THR A 78 -2.53 10.38 -39.21
C THR A 78 -3.81 10.49 -38.40
N GLN A 79 -4.95 10.43 -39.11
CA GLN A 79 -6.29 10.56 -38.57
C GLN A 79 -6.59 9.42 -37.58
N THR A 80 -6.53 9.74 -36.29
CA THR A 80 -7.33 9.09 -35.26
C THR A 80 -7.75 10.19 -34.32
N ASP A 81 -9.05 10.48 -34.32
CA ASP A 81 -9.70 11.51 -33.52
C ASP A 81 -9.40 11.29 -32.03
N THR A 82 -8.35 11.93 -31.54
CA THR A 82 -8.13 12.12 -30.12
C THR A 82 -8.67 13.51 -29.81
N GLU A 83 -9.97 13.58 -29.58
CA GLU A 83 -10.56 14.72 -28.90
C GLU A 83 -9.83 14.91 -27.58
N ASN A 84 -9.26 16.11 -27.40
CA ASN A 84 -8.95 16.63 -26.09
C ASN A 84 -10.25 16.61 -25.29
N ILE A 85 -10.40 15.62 -24.41
CA ILE A 85 -11.56 15.51 -23.52
C ILE A 85 -11.53 16.69 -22.57
N THR A 86 -12.24 17.73 -22.99
CA THR A 86 -12.77 18.76 -22.11
C THR A 86 -13.86 18.07 -21.27
N ASP A 87 -13.94 18.38 -19.97
CA ASP A 87 -14.78 17.80 -18.91
C ASP A 87 -16.32 17.72 -19.16
N ASN A 88 -16.81 17.84 -20.39
CA ASN A 88 -18.22 18.02 -20.74
C ASN A 88 -18.78 16.97 -21.73
N THR A 89 -18.09 15.87 -22.01
CA THR A 89 -18.70 14.79 -22.79
C THR A 89 -19.71 14.04 -21.90
N PRO A 90 -20.98 13.90 -22.31
CA PRO A 90 -21.96 13.12 -21.56
C PRO A 90 -21.52 11.65 -21.56
N THR A 91 -20.94 11.23 -20.43
CA THR A 91 -20.49 9.85 -20.21
C THR A 91 -21.66 9.04 -19.67
N LYS A 92 -21.88 7.86 -20.26
CA LYS A 92 -22.87 6.91 -19.77
C LYS A 92 -22.42 6.31 -18.44
N SER A 93 -23.37 6.14 -17.54
CA SER A 93 -23.21 5.41 -16.29
C SER A 93 -23.92 4.05 -16.33
N LEU A 94 -23.77 3.27 -15.26
CA LEU A 94 -24.51 2.02 -15.01
C LEU A 94 -26.02 2.23 -15.14
N GLY A 95 -26.53 3.35 -14.62
CA GLY A 95 -27.96 3.67 -14.68
C GLY A 95 -28.50 3.92 -16.09
N ASP A 96 -27.64 4.26 -17.06
CA ASP A 96 -28.04 4.46 -18.45
C ASP A 96 -28.14 3.14 -19.24
N ILE A 97 -27.69 2.03 -18.64
CA ILE A 97 -27.73 0.69 -19.26
C ILE A 97 -29.05 -0.01 -18.94
N SER A 98 -29.46 -0.02 -17.66
CA SER A 98 -30.71 -0.65 -17.24
C SER A 98 -31.23 -0.13 -15.89
N PRO A 99 -32.55 -0.24 -15.62
CA PRO A 99 -33.13 0.16 -14.35
C PRO A 99 -32.56 -0.58 -13.13
N ASP A 100 -32.19 -1.85 -13.28
CA ASP A 100 -31.63 -2.62 -12.15
C ASP A 100 -30.19 -2.22 -11.86
N LEU A 101 -29.39 -1.92 -12.87
CA LEU A 101 -28.05 -1.37 -12.69
C LEU A 101 -28.09 0.04 -12.08
N LYS A 102 -29.11 0.84 -12.43
CA LYS A 102 -29.36 2.13 -11.77
C LYS A 102 -29.57 1.98 -10.27
N LYS A 103 -30.40 1.03 -9.84
CA LYS A 103 -30.62 0.77 -8.41
C LYS A 103 -29.33 0.41 -7.69
N VAL A 104 -28.47 -0.39 -8.33
CA VAL A 104 -27.17 -0.77 -7.78
C VAL A 104 -26.26 0.45 -7.63
N GLU A 105 -26.17 1.28 -8.67
CA GLU A 105 -25.40 2.52 -8.64
C GLU A 105 -25.90 3.49 -7.54
N ASP A 106 -27.20 3.77 -7.54
CA ASP A 106 -27.84 4.66 -6.58
C ASP A 106 -27.64 4.15 -5.15
N TYR A 107 -27.74 2.83 -4.92
CA TYR A 107 -27.46 2.21 -3.63
C TYR A 107 -26.03 2.52 -3.16
N TYR A 108 -25.01 2.28 -3.99
CA TYR A 108 -23.62 2.53 -3.58
C TYR A 108 -23.36 4.01 -3.35
N LEU A 109 -23.80 4.89 -4.26
CA LEU A 109 -23.59 6.33 -4.13
C LEU A 109 -24.27 6.90 -2.87
N ALA A 110 -25.51 6.48 -2.60
CA ALA A 110 -26.22 6.90 -1.38
C ALA A 110 -25.48 6.45 -0.12
N ASN A 111 -24.98 5.21 -0.07
CA ASN A 111 -24.24 4.71 1.08
C ASN A 111 -22.87 5.39 1.23
N ILE A 112 -22.15 5.64 0.14
CA ILE A 112 -20.87 6.37 0.19
C ILE A 112 -21.11 7.79 0.74
N ASN A 113 -22.11 8.50 0.22
CA ASN A 113 -22.45 9.85 0.69
C ASN A 113 -22.92 9.85 2.15
N LEU A 114 -23.69 8.85 2.55
CA LEU A 114 -24.12 8.66 3.93
C LEU A 114 -22.92 8.45 4.86
N GLU A 115 -21.97 7.59 4.51
CA GLU A 115 -20.79 7.38 5.35
C GLU A 115 -19.88 8.62 5.38
N LEU A 116 -19.68 9.32 4.25
CA LEU A 116 -18.96 10.59 4.22
C LEU A 116 -19.61 11.65 5.13
N SER A 117 -20.93 11.74 5.16
CA SER A 117 -21.64 12.70 6.02
C SER A 117 -21.41 12.48 7.52
N LYS A 118 -21.03 11.26 7.91
CA LYS A 118 -20.74 10.89 9.31
C LYS A 118 -19.29 11.17 9.70
N VAL A 119 -18.39 11.38 8.73
CA VAL A 119 -16.98 11.66 8.99
C VAL A 119 -16.84 13.06 9.57
N LYS A 120 -16.28 13.14 10.79
CA LYS A 120 -15.97 14.41 11.45
C LYS A 120 -14.47 14.64 11.45
N MET A 121 -14.05 15.75 10.83
CA MET A 121 -12.65 16.14 10.78
C MET A 121 -12.25 16.86 12.07
N THR A 122 -11.19 16.38 12.71
CA THR A 122 -10.51 16.97 13.86
C THR A 122 -9.02 17.09 13.55
N PRO A 123 -8.26 17.94 14.25
CA PRO A 123 -6.82 18.06 14.02
C PRO A 123 -6.07 16.72 14.10
N GLU A 124 -6.50 15.83 14.99
CA GLU A 124 -5.85 14.55 15.30
C GLU A 124 -6.11 13.49 14.22
N ASN A 125 -7.27 13.53 13.56
CA ASN A 125 -7.65 12.54 12.54
C ASN A 125 -7.51 13.05 11.10
N LYS A 126 -7.13 14.33 10.92
CA LYS A 126 -7.06 15.00 9.62
C LYS A 126 -6.19 14.24 8.61
N GLU A 127 -4.95 13.90 8.98
CA GLU A 127 -4.01 13.22 8.09
C GLU A 127 -4.54 11.86 7.63
N LEU A 128 -5.17 11.12 8.54
CA LEU A 128 -5.81 9.85 8.23
C LEU A 128 -6.96 10.05 7.25
N ILE A 129 -7.87 10.99 7.53
CA ILE A 129 -9.00 11.27 6.63
C ILE A 129 -8.51 11.70 5.25
N ASP A 130 -7.56 12.62 5.17
CA ASP A 130 -6.99 13.11 3.89
C ASP A 130 -6.46 11.94 3.04
N GLY A 131 -5.77 10.98 3.66
CA GLY A 131 -5.26 9.79 2.97
C GLY A 131 -6.38 8.93 2.35
N TYR A 132 -7.51 8.79 3.04
CA TYR A 132 -8.68 8.09 2.51
C TYR A 132 -9.41 8.89 1.42
N ILE A 133 -9.53 10.22 1.58
CA ILE A 133 -10.12 11.08 0.55
C ILE A 133 -9.32 11.02 -0.75
N ASN A 134 -7.98 11.05 -0.68
CA ASN A 134 -7.11 10.91 -1.86
C ASN A 134 -7.31 9.55 -2.59
N GLN A 135 -7.49 8.46 -1.84
CA GLN A 135 -7.80 7.16 -2.44
C GLN A 135 -9.20 7.15 -3.08
N LEU A 136 -10.18 7.79 -2.44
CA LEU A 136 -11.52 7.95 -2.98
C LEU A 136 -11.53 8.74 -4.28
N GLU A 137 -10.72 9.81 -4.37
CA GLU A 137 -10.55 10.58 -5.60
C GLU A 137 -9.91 9.78 -6.73
N THR A 138 -8.91 8.96 -6.40
CA THR A 138 -8.29 8.03 -7.37
C THR A 138 -9.34 7.08 -7.96
N LEU A 139 -10.11 6.43 -7.09
CA LEU A 139 -11.22 5.56 -7.51
C LEU A 139 -12.28 6.33 -8.32
N ASN A 140 -12.52 7.61 -7.99
CA ASN A 140 -13.42 8.47 -8.76
C ASN A 140 -12.95 8.72 -10.18
N LYS A 141 -11.66 9.01 -10.34
CA LYS A 141 -11.04 9.20 -11.67
C LYS A 141 -11.12 7.91 -12.49
N GLU A 142 -10.79 6.77 -11.90
CA GLU A 142 -10.88 5.47 -12.56
C GLU A 142 -12.29 5.17 -13.08
N TYR A 143 -13.32 5.42 -12.27
CA TYR A 143 -14.70 5.22 -12.71
C TYR A 143 -15.08 6.12 -13.88
N LYS A 144 -14.65 7.38 -13.87
CA LYS A 144 -14.87 8.28 -15.03
C LYS A 144 -14.19 7.71 -16.28
N GLN A 145 -12.98 7.18 -16.16
CA GLN A 145 -12.28 6.54 -17.28
C GLN A 145 -13.03 5.29 -17.78
N ILE A 146 -13.51 4.44 -16.88
CA ILE A 146 -14.31 3.27 -17.26
C ILE A 146 -15.65 3.70 -17.89
N SER A 147 -16.24 4.82 -17.44
CA SER A 147 -17.48 5.37 -17.99
C SER A 147 -17.28 5.92 -19.41
N ILE A 148 -16.12 6.51 -19.69
CA ILE A 148 -15.72 6.90 -21.05
C ILE A 148 -15.62 5.65 -21.93
N GLU A 149 -14.95 4.60 -21.46
CA GLU A 149 -14.83 3.34 -22.20
C GLU A 149 -16.19 2.67 -22.44
N LEU A 150 -17.07 2.66 -21.44
CA LEU A 150 -18.46 2.20 -21.56
C LEU A 150 -19.23 2.98 -22.64
N THR A 151 -19.00 4.29 -22.71
CA THR A 151 -19.66 5.17 -23.68
C THR A 151 -19.17 4.88 -25.11
N ARG A 152 -17.85 4.68 -25.28
CA ARG A 152 -17.20 4.47 -26.58
C ARG A 152 -17.40 3.05 -27.13
N SER A 153 -17.18 2.04 -26.30
CA SER A 153 -17.17 0.63 -26.71
C SER A 153 -18.51 -0.08 -26.45
N GLY A 154 -19.45 0.61 -25.80
CA GLY A 154 -20.74 0.06 -25.41
C GLY A 154 -20.68 -0.80 -24.14
N PRO A 155 -21.85 -1.11 -23.56
CA PRO A 155 -21.95 -1.95 -22.37
C PRO A 155 -21.47 -3.37 -22.65
N ASN A 156 -20.44 -3.80 -21.91
CA ASN A 156 -19.99 -5.18 -21.87
C ASN A 156 -19.79 -5.61 -20.41
N GLU A 157 -19.74 -6.93 -20.19
CA GLU A 157 -19.65 -7.49 -18.85
C GLU A 157 -18.42 -6.96 -18.08
N LEU A 158 -17.28 -6.77 -18.76
CA LEU A 158 -16.06 -6.28 -18.14
C LEU A 158 -16.20 -4.83 -17.67
N THR A 159 -16.74 -3.93 -18.50
CA THR A 159 -16.93 -2.52 -18.14
C THR A 159 -17.97 -2.36 -17.03
N VAL A 160 -19.09 -3.11 -17.10
CA VAL A 160 -20.11 -3.12 -16.05
C VAL A 160 -19.55 -3.63 -14.72
N ASN A 161 -18.84 -4.76 -14.73
CA ASN A 161 -18.22 -5.32 -13.53
C ASN A 161 -17.15 -4.39 -12.95
N ALA A 162 -16.37 -3.71 -13.80
CA ALA A 162 -15.36 -2.76 -13.35
C ALA A 162 -15.99 -1.54 -12.66
N LEU A 163 -17.08 -0.98 -13.20
CA LEU A 163 -17.80 0.13 -12.56
C LEU A 163 -18.38 -0.28 -11.20
N ILE A 164 -19.04 -1.45 -11.13
CA ILE A 164 -19.59 -1.98 -9.88
C ILE A 164 -18.47 -2.24 -8.86
N THR A 165 -17.36 -2.81 -9.30
CA THR A 165 -16.20 -3.10 -8.43
C THR A 165 -15.59 -1.82 -7.88
N ASN A 166 -15.47 -0.79 -8.70
CA ASN A 166 -15.00 0.52 -8.25
C ASN A 166 -15.93 1.10 -7.17
N LEU A 167 -17.25 1.07 -7.37
CA LEU A 167 -18.24 1.51 -6.36
C LEU A 167 -18.12 0.70 -5.05
N LYS A 168 -17.95 -0.62 -5.15
CA LYS A 168 -17.69 -1.51 -4.00
C LYS A 168 -16.43 -1.11 -3.25
N PHE A 169 -15.34 -0.83 -3.94
CA PHE A 169 -14.09 -0.41 -3.33
C PHE A 169 -14.22 0.92 -2.61
N ARG A 170 -14.90 1.91 -3.20
CA ARG A 170 -15.17 3.19 -2.54
C ARG A 170 -15.94 3.01 -1.24
N LEU A 171 -17.00 2.19 -1.27
CA LEU A 171 -17.79 1.93 -0.06
C LEU A 171 -16.96 1.17 1.00
N ASN A 172 -16.17 0.18 0.60
CA ASN A 172 -15.27 -0.53 1.52
C ASN A 172 -14.25 0.42 2.19
N LEU A 173 -13.72 1.37 1.41
CA LEU A 173 -12.81 2.39 1.88
C LEU A 173 -13.47 3.27 2.96
N MET A 174 -14.74 3.62 2.79
CA MET A 174 -15.52 4.35 3.81
C MET A 174 -15.72 3.53 5.10
N TYR A 175 -16.02 2.23 4.99
CA TYR A 175 -16.13 1.38 6.18
C TYR A 175 -14.83 1.27 6.95
N ARG A 176 -13.70 1.12 6.25
CA ARG A 176 -12.37 1.07 6.86
C ARG A 176 -12.00 2.39 7.54
N LEU A 177 -12.32 3.52 6.90
CA LEU A 177 -12.14 4.85 7.51
C LEU A 177 -12.92 4.96 8.83
N LYS A 178 -14.21 4.60 8.81
CA LYS A 178 -15.06 4.61 9.99
C LYS A 178 -14.49 3.77 11.12
N GLU A 179 -14.07 2.54 10.82
CA GLU A 179 -13.45 1.64 11.80
C GLU A 179 -12.21 2.28 12.42
N GLN A 180 -11.31 2.83 11.61
CA GLN A 180 -10.11 3.49 12.12
C GLN A 180 -10.43 4.71 12.97
N LEU A 181 -11.40 5.53 12.58
CA LEU A 181 -11.84 6.67 13.38
C LEU A 181 -12.40 6.25 14.75
N GLN A 182 -13.19 5.16 14.80
CA GLN A 182 -13.69 4.60 16.06
C GLN A 182 -12.55 4.10 16.96
N THR A 183 -11.53 3.47 16.39
CA THR A 183 -10.36 3.01 17.16
C THR A 183 -9.58 4.19 17.76
N LEU A 184 -9.40 5.27 17.00
CA LEU A 184 -8.71 6.48 17.49
C LEU A 184 -9.48 7.14 18.63
N GLN A 185 -10.79 7.36 18.46
CA GLN A 185 -11.64 7.93 19.51
C GLN A 185 -11.61 7.11 20.81
N THR A 186 -11.59 5.77 20.69
CA THR A 186 -11.51 4.87 21.85
C THR A 186 -10.17 5.01 22.55
N ARG A 187 -9.06 5.05 21.80
CA ARG A 187 -7.70 5.23 22.36
C ARG A 187 -7.56 6.56 23.08
N ASP A 188 -8.06 7.64 22.50
CA ASP A 188 -8.04 8.97 23.12
C ASP A 188 -8.83 9.00 24.43
N SER A 189 -10.00 8.34 24.44
CA SER A 189 -10.84 8.20 25.63
C SER A 189 -10.15 7.44 26.76
N ILE A 190 -9.37 6.41 26.44
CA ILE A 190 -8.60 5.62 27.41
C ILE A 190 -7.44 6.47 27.96
N ASN A 191 -6.64 7.09 27.09
CA ASN A 191 -5.49 7.92 27.48
C ASN A 191 -5.90 9.09 28.40
N LYS A 192 -7.07 9.69 28.16
CA LYS A 192 -7.60 10.76 29.02
C LYS A 192 -7.98 10.28 30.43
N ARG A 193 -8.36 9.01 30.60
CA ARG A 193 -8.71 8.43 31.91
C ARG A 193 -7.51 7.96 32.71
N THR A 194 -6.41 7.60 32.06
CA THR A 194 -5.18 7.11 32.71
C THR A 194 -4.22 8.23 33.11
N ASN A 195 -4.39 9.43 32.56
CA ASN A 195 -3.60 10.62 32.88
C ASN A 195 -4.30 11.57 33.88
N VAL A 196 -5.31 11.08 34.60
CA VAL A 196 -5.96 11.73 35.75
C VAL A 196 -5.72 10.86 36.97
#